data_AF-A0A2W4YIQ0-F1
#
_entry.id   AF-A0A2W4YIQ0-F1
#
_cell.length_a   1.000
_cell.length_b   1.000
_cell.length_c   1.000
_cell.angle_alpha   90.00
_cell.angle_beta   90.00
_cell.angle_gamma   90.00
#
_symmetry.space_group_name_H-M   'P 1'
#
loop_
_entity.id
_entity.type
_entity.pdbx_description
1 polymer ?
#
loop_
_entity_poly.entity_id
_entity_poly.type
_entity_poly.pdbx_seq_one_letter_code
_entity_poly.pdbx_strand_id
1 'polypeptide(L)'
;MNQSTSTPCAIACGTSPSAWVSGWGWCQRVLDHEQVAVDNSPCQTELLLLGLVERHSDTIHIKNPIYQAIFSSAWVQQQLDELRPYAAALNAWAPSGCTDESRLLRGQALRETLAWAEHKRLSPQDYRFLTASQELDRREALARAEIDRLGEVEARLALERQRTLEQQHHLRRQRWLLGAVTTALVATTALGVIARQQYHQTSRSEAQAVVRSAEALHSSHQSLDALIEAIRSQQRLRQSPGSDPALQTQVRRCGG
;
A
#
# COMPACT_ATOMS: atom_id res chain seq x y z
N MET A 1 -60.89 11.73 6.85
CA MET A 1 -61.32 11.96 8.25
C MET A 1 -60.38 11.19 9.16
N ASN A 2 -59.32 11.84 9.64
CA ASN A 2 -58.52 11.32 10.73
C ASN A 2 -58.35 12.50 11.68
N GLN A 3 -59.23 12.58 12.68
CA GLN A 3 -59.20 13.68 13.64
C GLN A 3 -57.95 13.50 14.49
N SER A 4 -57.00 14.41 14.32
CA SER A 4 -55.92 14.65 15.27
C SER A 4 -56.53 14.99 16.62
N THR A 5 -56.75 13.97 17.46
CA THR A 5 -57.00 14.17 18.88
C THR A 5 -55.68 14.58 19.51
N SER A 6 -55.40 15.87 19.46
CA SER A 6 -54.31 16.52 20.18
C SER A 6 -54.46 16.18 21.67
N THR A 7 -53.59 15.30 22.18
CA THR A 7 -53.60 14.87 23.58
C THR A 7 -53.23 16.06 24.49
N PRO A 8 -53.78 16.18 25.70
CA PRO A 8 -53.46 17.28 26.62
C PRO A 8 -51.95 17.51 26.82
N CYS A 9 -51.11 16.45 26.91
CA CYS A 9 -49.64 16.61 26.95
C CYS A 9 -49.02 17.17 25.66
N ALA A 10 -49.59 16.87 24.50
CA ALA A 10 -49.15 17.41 23.21
C ALA A 10 -49.55 18.89 23.06
N ILE A 11 -50.67 19.27 23.67
CA ILE A 11 -51.11 20.67 23.78
C ILE A 11 -50.22 21.42 24.78
N ALA A 12 -49.80 20.77 25.88
CA ALA A 12 -48.97 21.34 26.95
C ALA A 12 -47.44 21.35 26.71
N CYS A 13 -46.93 21.06 25.52
CA CYS A 13 -45.49 21.22 25.28
C CYS A 13 -45.24 22.03 23.99
N GLY A 14 -46.25 22.80 23.54
CA GLY A 14 -46.15 23.70 22.40
C GLY A 14 -46.14 23.03 21.02
N THR A 15 -46.57 23.79 20.02
CA THR A 15 -46.81 23.42 18.62
C THR A 15 -45.55 23.13 17.78
N SER A 16 -44.45 22.69 18.39
CA SER A 16 -43.23 22.31 17.68
C SER A 16 -42.94 20.82 17.83
N PRO A 17 -42.87 20.04 16.73
CA PRO A 17 -42.50 18.62 16.75
C PRO A 17 -41.12 18.32 17.38
N SER A 18 -40.28 19.33 17.66
CA SER A 18 -39.03 19.18 18.41
C SER A 18 -39.19 19.16 19.92
N ALA A 19 -40.23 19.82 20.47
CA ALA A 19 -40.48 19.85 21.91
C ALA A 19 -41.09 18.54 22.43
N TRP A 20 -41.70 17.75 21.54
CA TRP A 20 -42.51 16.59 21.90
C TRP A 20 -41.63 15.47 22.46
N VAL A 21 -40.51 15.13 21.83
CA VAL A 21 -39.60 14.06 22.30
C VAL A 21 -39.07 14.33 23.71
N SER A 22 -38.79 15.61 24.01
CA SER A 22 -38.30 16.06 25.32
C SER A 22 -39.41 16.05 26.39
N GLY A 23 -40.63 16.44 26.01
CA GLY A 23 -41.81 16.38 26.87
C GLY A 23 -42.19 14.93 27.22
N TRP A 24 -42.19 14.03 26.24
CA TRP A 24 -42.51 12.61 26.43
C TRP A 24 -41.50 11.89 27.33
N GLY A 25 -40.20 12.20 27.22
CA GLY A 25 -39.17 11.66 28.13
C GLY A 25 -39.30 12.17 29.58
N TRP A 26 -39.92 13.32 29.79
CA TRP A 26 -40.26 13.83 31.13
C TRP A 26 -41.52 13.15 31.68
N CYS A 27 -42.57 12.99 30.86
CA CYS A 27 -43.75 12.22 31.22
C CYS A 27 -43.39 10.80 31.67
N GLN A 28 -42.49 10.11 30.97
CA GLN A 28 -42.06 8.77 31.34
C GLN A 28 -41.47 8.70 32.77
N ARG A 29 -40.65 9.68 33.17
CA ARG A 29 -40.09 9.75 34.53
C ARG A 29 -41.14 10.00 35.61
N VAL A 30 -42.14 10.84 35.33
CA VAL A 30 -43.26 11.09 36.26
C VAL A 30 -44.18 9.88 36.39
N LEU A 31 -44.31 9.09 35.33
CA LEU A 31 -45.16 7.89 35.29
C LEU A 31 -44.52 6.67 35.95
N ASP A 32 -43.20 6.53 35.90
CA ASP A 32 -42.43 5.46 36.55
C ASP A 32 -42.31 5.66 38.08
N HIS A 33 -43.18 6.49 38.68
CA HIS A 33 -43.26 6.76 40.12
C HIS A 33 -42.01 7.39 40.76
N GLU A 34 -41.06 7.92 39.98
CA GLU A 34 -40.02 8.78 40.54
C GLU A 34 -40.67 10.08 41.02
N GLN A 35 -40.43 10.43 42.28
CA GLN A 35 -40.76 11.75 42.83
C GLN A 35 -39.93 12.79 42.08
N VAL A 36 -40.47 13.32 40.98
CA VAL A 36 -39.78 14.35 40.19
C VAL A 36 -39.88 15.67 40.92
N ALA A 37 -38.72 16.26 41.23
CA ALA A 37 -38.61 17.57 41.84
C ALA A 37 -39.16 18.67 40.93
N VAL A 38 -39.76 19.71 41.51
CA VAL A 38 -40.31 20.86 40.78
C VAL A 38 -39.16 21.65 40.10
N ASP A 39 -39.08 21.61 38.77
CA ASP A 39 -38.05 22.30 37.96
C ASP A 39 -38.55 23.59 37.27
N ASN A 40 -39.85 23.88 37.33
CA ASN A 40 -40.52 25.00 36.66
C ASN A 40 -40.22 25.11 35.16
N SER A 41 -39.90 23.98 34.51
CA SER A 41 -39.71 23.93 33.07
C SER A 41 -41.02 24.30 32.35
N PRO A 42 -40.96 24.80 31.10
CA PRO A 42 -42.14 25.16 30.34
C PRO A 42 -43.19 24.05 30.27
N CYS A 43 -42.78 22.80 29.98
CA CYS A 43 -43.71 21.66 30.02
C CYS A 43 -44.30 21.44 31.41
N GLN A 44 -43.53 21.58 32.50
CA GLN A 44 -44.07 21.40 33.85
C GLN A 44 -45.14 22.46 34.18
N THR A 45 -44.87 23.73 33.86
CA THR A 45 -45.82 24.82 34.05
C THR A 45 -47.08 24.59 33.23
N GLU A 46 -46.95 24.14 31.99
CA GLU A 46 -48.07 23.92 31.08
C GLU A 46 -48.92 22.72 31.51
N LEU A 47 -48.30 21.64 32.00
CA LEU A 47 -49.00 20.48 32.56
C LEU A 47 -49.72 20.80 33.89
N LEU A 48 -49.15 21.70 34.71
CA LEU A 48 -49.81 22.28 35.88
C LEU A 48 -51.01 23.15 35.47
N LEU A 49 -50.86 23.97 34.44
CA LEU A 49 -51.93 24.81 33.89
C LEU A 49 -53.07 23.98 33.28
N LEU A 50 -52.76 22.83 32.68
CA LEU A 50 -53.76 21.87 32.20
C LEU A 50 -54.38 21.01 33.31
N GLY A 51 -53.89 21.11 34.56
CA GLY A 51 -54.43 20.36 35.69
C GLY A 51 -54.17 18.85 35.65
N LEU A 52 -53.22 18.40 34.81
CA LEU A 52 -52.85 16.98 34.67
C LEU A 52 -51.99 16.50 35.85
N VAL A 53 -51.21 17.42 36.42
CA VAL A 53 -50.29 17.19 37.53
C VAL A 53 -50.55 18.25 38.60
N GLU A 54 -50.50 17.83 39.86
CA GLU A 54 -50.66 18.68 41.02
C GLU A 54 -49.34 18.78 41.77
N ARG A 55 -48.98 20.00 42.17
CA ARG A 55 -47.79 20.24 43.00
C ARG A 55 -48.14 19.93 44.45
N HIS A 56 -47.46 18.95 45.03
CA HIS A 56 -47.55 18.67 46.45
C HIS A 56 -46.18 18.89 47.09
N SER A 57 -46.01 20.04 47.74
CA SER A 57 -44.72 20.50 48.28
C SER A 57 -43.64 20.68 47.20
N ASP A 58 -42.65 19.79 47.17
CA ASP A 58 -41.47 19.82 46.29
C ASP A 58 -41.51 18.75 45.19
N THR A 59 -42.59 17.95 45.17
CA THR A 59 -42.81 16.86 44.22
C THR A 59 -44.11 17.05 43.46
N ILE A 60 -44.17 16.47 42.26
CA ILE A 60 -45.31 16.60 41.36
C ILE A 60 -46.03 15.25 41.28
N HIS A 61 -47.34 15.25 41.51
CA HIS A 61 -48.16 14.04 41.50
C HIS A 61 -49.23 14.12 40.41
N ILE A 62 -49.47 13.02 39.70
CA ILE A 62 -50.53 12.96 38.70
C ILE A 62 -51.87 13.10 39.40
N LYS A 63 -52.66 14.11 39.01
CA LYS A 63 -53.87 14.50 39.74
C LYS A 63 -55.01 13.49 39.59
N ASN A 64 -55.05 12.76 38.48
CA ASN A 64 -56.12 11.79 38.19
C ASN A 64 -55.55 10.43 37.75
N PRO A 65 -55.90 9.32 38.42
CA PRO A 65 -55.51 7.95 38.05
C PRO A 65 -55.89 7.56 36.61
N ILE A 66 -56.93 8.17 36.05
CA ILE A 66 -57.35 7.93 34.65
C ILE A 66 -56.25 8.38 33.68
N TYR A 67 -55.52 9.46 33.98
CA TYR A 67 -54.39 9.89 33.15
C TYR A 67 -53.22 8.93 33.26
N GLN A 68 -52.99 8.32 34.43
CA GLN A 68 -51.96 7.30 34.59
C GLN A 68 -52.27 6.04 33.76
N ALA A 69 -53.56 5.68 33.63
CA ALA A 69 -54.00 4.57 32.78
C ALA A 69 -53.86 4.87 31.28
N ILE A 70 -54.10 6.11 30.85
CA ILE A 70 -53.98 6.53 29.45
C ILE A 70 -52.52 6.75 29.05
N PHE A 71 -51.74 7.44 29.89
CA PHE A 71 -50.31 7.67 29.69
C PHE A 71 -49.49 6.55 30.33
N SER A 72 -49.78 5.28 30.06
CA SER A 72 -48.93 4.20 30.56
C SER A 72 -47.52 4.29 29.95
N SER A 73 -46.49 3.76 30.63
CA SER A 73 -45.12 3.72 30.11
C SER A 73 -45.03 3.03 28.75
N ALA A 74 -45.85 2.00 28.53
CA ALA A 74 -45.99 1.31 27.24
C ALA A 74 -46.52 2.24 26.13
N TRP A 75 -47.51 3.07 26.45
CA TRP A 75 -48.06 4.03 25.49
C TRP A 75 -47.05 5.13 25.15
N VAL A 76 -46.30 5.63 26.14
CA VAL A 76 -45.23 6.61 25.91
C VAL A 76 -44.11 6.03 25.04
N GLN A 77 -43.70 4.78 25.27
CA GLN A 77 -42.72 4.09 24.43
C GLN A 77 -43.21 3.95 22.99
N GLN A 78 -44.47 3.56 22.78
CA GLN A 78 -45.04 3.47 21.44
C GLN A 78 -45.00 4.82 20.69
N GLN A 79 -45.32 5.92 21.37
CA GLN A 79 -45.22 7.26 20.76
C GLN A 79 -43.79 7.70 20.48
N LEU A 80 -42.84 7.32 21.35
CA LEU A 80 -41.42 7.56 21.11
C LEU A 80 -40.89 6.76 19.93
N ASP A 81 -41.37 5.53 19.75
CA ASP A 81 -41.01 4.67 18.64
C ASP A 81 -41.49 5.21 17.30
N GLU A 82 -42.69 5.78 17.26
CA GLU A 82 -43.25 6.42 16.06
C GLU A 82 -42.49 7.70 15.66
N LEU A 83 -41.92 8.41 16.63
CA LEU A 83 -41.21 9.67 16.39
C LEU A 83 -39.75 9.50 15.97
N ARG A 84 -39.11 8.38 16.34
CA ARG A 84 -37.66 8.17 16.16
C ARG A 84 -37.37 7.29 14.93
N PRO A 85 -36.59 7.78 13.95
CA PRO A 85 -36.19 6.97 12.78
C PRO A 85 -35.40 5.70 13.14
N TYR A 86 -34.78 5.67 14.31
CA TYR A 86 -33.90 4.61 14.79
C TYR A 86 -34.49 3.79 15.94
N ALA A 87 -35.79 3.95 16.23
CA ALA A 87 -36.48 3.25 17.33
C ALA A 87 -36.27 1.74 17.29
N ALA A 88 -36.47 1.13 16.12
CA ALA A 88 -36.32 -0.32 15.95
C ALA A 88 -34.89 -0.81 16.30
N ALA A 89 -33.87 -0.04 15.91
CA ALA A 89 -32.48 -0.37 16.20
C ALA A 89 -32.17 -0.21 17.70
N LEU A 90 -32.65 0.87 18.31
CA LEU A 90 -32.52 1.13 19.75
C LEU A 90 -33.22 0.04 20.59
N ASN A 91 -34.44 -0.34 20.22
CA ASN A 91 -35.24 -1.32 20.94
C ASN A 91 -34.70 -2.74 20.78
N ALA A 92 -33.94 -3.02 19.72
CA ALA A 92 -33.19 -4.26 19.59
C ALA A 92 -31.87 -4.22 20.40
N TRP A 93 -31.23 -3.05 20.48
CA TRP A 93 -29.94 -2.89 21.15
C TRP A 93 -30.06 -2.82 22.68
N ALA A 94 -31.07 -2.11 23.21
CA ALA A 94 -31.20 -1.91 24.64
C ALA A 94 -31.39 -3.21 25.44
N PRO A 95 -32.26 -4.17 25.03
CA PRO A 95 -32.39 -5.46 25.70
C PRO A 95 -31.14 -6.34 25.64
N SER A 96 -30.24 -6.12 24.67
CA SER A 96 -28.96 -6.82 24.58
C SER A 96 -27.93 -6.41 25.66
N GLY A 97 -28.33 -5.55 26.59
CA GLY A 97 -27.41 -4.97 27.58
C GLY A 97 -26.42 -3.99 26.97
N CYS A 98 -26.78 -3.37 25.83
CA CYS A 98 -25.91 -2.43 25.09
C CYS A 98 -24.63 -3.08 24.52
N THR A 99 -24.65 -4.38 24.21
CA THR A 99 -23.48 -5.13 23.72
C THR A 99 -23.54 -5.48 22.24
N ASP A 100 -24.72 -5.55 21.65
CA ASP A 100 -24.90 -6.00 20.26
C ASP A 100 -24.54 -4.89 19.25
N GLU A 101 -23.27 -4.85 18.82
CA GLU A 101 -22.76 -3.90 17.83
C GLU A 101 -23.41 -4.05 16.43
N SER A 102 -24.05 -5.18 16.14
CA SER A 102 -24.74 -5.40 14.85
C SER A 102 -25.98 -4.51 14.68
N ARG A 103 -26.55 -4.05 15.80
CA ARG A 103 -27.73 -3.17 15.84
C ARG A 103 -27.38 -1.69 15.79
N LEU A 104 -26.10 -1.35 15.92
CA LEU A 104 -25.64 0.03 15.87
C LEU A 104 -25.68 0.57 14.44
N LEU A 105 -25.96 1.87 14.34
CA LEU A 105 -26.07 2.56 13.05
C LEU A 105 -24.69 2.83 12.46
N ARG A 106 -24.58 2.78 11.13
CA ARG A 106 -23.32 3.01 10.40
C ARG A 106 -23.58 3.84 9.14
N GLY A 107 -22.54 4.53 8.67
CA GLY A 107 -22.57 5.29 7.44
C GLY A 107 -23.74 6.27 7.34
N GLN A 108 -24.55 6.13 6.28
CA GLN A 108 -25.61 7.08 5.96
C GLN A 108 -26.75 7.09 6.99
N ALA A 109 -27.19 5.93 7.48
CA ALA A 109 -28.25 5.84 8.49
C ALA A 109 -27.87 6.55 9.80
N LEU A 110 -26.58 6.47 10.18
CA LEU A 110 -26.06 7.20 11.32
C LEU A 110 -26.08 8.72 11.08
N ARG A 111 -25.62 9.18 9.91
CA ARG A 111 -25.60 10.62 9.57
C ARG A 111 -27.00 11.23 9.57
N GLU A 112 -27.97 10.56 8.98
CA GLU A 112 -29.37 11.00 8.95
C GLU A 112 -29.95 11.06 10.37
N THR A 113 -29.63 10.07 11.20
CA THR A 113 -30.05 10.06 12.61
C THR A 113 -29.42 11.18 13.42
N LEU A 114 -28.12 11.47 13.21
CA LEU A 114 -27.43 12.58 13.89
C LEU A 114 -28.01 13.93 13.47
N ALA A 115 -28.31 14.12 12.19
CA ALA A 115 -28.97 15.33 11.70
C ALA A 115 -30.38 15.50 12.29
N TRP A 116 -31.14 14.42 12.41
CA TRP A 116 -32.43 14.43 13.09
C TRP A 116 -32.29 14.77 14.58
N ALA A 117 -31.25 14.24 15.24
CA ALA A 117 -30.98 14.42 16.67
C ALA A 117 -30.49 15.82 17.06
N GLU A 118 -29.81 16.53 16.15
CA GLU A 118 -29.14 17.82 16.42
C GLU A 118 -30.05 18.88 17.08
N HIS A 119 -31.34 18.85 16.74
CA HIS A 119 -32.33 19.83 17.21
C HIS A 119 -33.31 19.25 18.23
N LYS A 120 -33.00 18.10 18.83
CA LYS A 120 -33.87 17.37 19.78
C LYS A 120 -33.15 17.19 21.11
N ARG A 121 -33.89 17.24 22.24
CA ARG A 121 -33.33 16.76 23.52
C ARG A 121 -33.61 15.27 23.62
N LEU A 122 -32.53 14.50 23.67
CA LEU A 122 -32.54 13.05 23.71
C LEU A 122 -32.48 12.52 25.15
N SER A 123 -33.01 11.31 25.36
CA SER A 123 -32.82 10.59 26.62
C SER A 123 -31.35 10.18 26.79
N PRO A 124 -30.83 10.00 28.02
CA PRO A 124 -29.50 9.43 28.24
C PRO A 124 -29.28 8.09 27.50
N GLN A 125 -30.34 7.29 27.34
CA GLN A 125 -30.30 6.01 26.62
C GLN A 125 -30.06 6.21 25.11
N ASP A 126 -30.78 7.15 24.49
CA ASP A 126 -30.58 7.54 23.10
C ASP A 126 -29.15 8.05 22.87
N TYR A 127 -28.66 8.89 23.78
CA TYR A 127 -27.30 9.41 23.70
C TYR A 127 -26.25 8.29 23.74
N ARG A 128 -26.42 7.30 24.62
CA ARG A 128 -25.55 6.12 24.68
C ARG A 128 -25.54 5.34 23.36
N PHE A 129 -26.72 5.10 22.77
CA PHE A 129 -26.84 4.40 21.49
C PHE A 129 -26.15 5.13 20.35
N LEU A 130 -26.37 6.45 20.24
CA LEU A 130 -25.75 7.27 19.20
C LEU A 130 -24.23 7.38 19.37
N THR A 131 -23.76 7.47 20.62
CA THR A 131 -22.32 7.50 20.92
C THR A 131 -21.67 6.17 20.57
N ALA A 132 -22.29 5.05 20.94
CA ALA A 132 -21.80 3.71 20.57
C ALA A 132 -21.76 3.52 19.05
N SER A 133 -22.79 3.98 18.34
CA SER A 133 -22.87 3.91 16.87
C SER A 133 -21.76 4.74 16.20
N GLN A 134 -21.51 5.96 16.70
CA GLN A 134 -20.42 6.82 16.19
C GLN A 134 -19.05 6.21 16.41
N GLU A 135 -18.80 5.62 17.58
CA GLU A 135 -17.52 4.99 17.89
C GLU A 135 -17.27 3.77 17.00
N LEU A 136 -18.29 2.95 16.76
CA LEU A 136 -18.19 1.82 15.84
C LEU A 136 -17.90 2.28 14.40
N ASP A 137 -18.66 3.26 13.89
CA ASP A 137 -18.47 3.79 12.54
C ASP A 137 -17.07 4.39 12.36
N ARG A 138 -16.56 5.09 13.39
CA ARG A 138 -15.20 5.63 13.41
C ARG A 138 -14.15 4.52 13.36
N ARG A 139 -14.31 3.46 14.15
CA ARG A 139 -13.38 2.31 14.15
C ARG A 139 -13.37 1.61 12.80
N GLU A 140 -14.54 1.36 12.22
CA GLU A 140 -14.63 0.73 10.90
C GLU A 140 -14.00 1.62 9.81
N ALA A 141 -14.22 2.93 9.86
CA ALA A 141 -13.62 3.87 8.91
C ALA A 141 -12.09 3.90 9.01
N LEU A 142 -11.54 3.87 10.22
CA LEU A 142 -10.10 3.78 10.44
C LEU A 142 -9.52 2.46 9.94
N ALA A 143 -10.20 1.34 10.20
CA ALA A 143 -9.77 0.03 9.73
C ALA A 143 -9.76 -0.06 8.19
N ARG A 144 -10.78 0.49 7.52
CA ARG A 144 -10.84 0.57 6.05
C ARG A 144 -9.69 1.42 5.49
N ALA A 145 -9.44 2.58 6.08
CA ALA A 145 -8.35 3.45 5.66
C ALA A 145 -6.97 2.78 5.81
N GLU A 146 -6.78 1.94 6.83
CA GLU A 146 -5.54 1.19 7.00
C GLU A 146 -5.39 0.10 5.95
N ILE A 147 -6.46 -0.63 5.63
CA ILE A 147 -6.46 -1.64 4.55
C ILE A 147 -6.10 -0.97 3.21
N ASP A 148 -6.69 0.18 2.92
CA ASP A 148 -6.42 0.93 1.69
C ASP A 148 -4.95 1.37 1.61
N ARG A 149 -4.39 1.87 2.72
CA ARG A 149 -2.96 2.25 2.82
C ARG A 149 -2.03 1.06 2.59
N LEU A 150 -2.34 -0.10 3.18
CA LEU A 150 -1.56 -1.31 2.97
C LEU A 150 -1.60 -1.72 1.50
N GLY A 151 -2.77 -1.65 0.86
CA GLY A 151 -2.91 -1.89 -0.58
C GLY A 151 -2.06 -0.95 -1.44
N GLU A 152 -2.02 0.35 -1.11
CA GLU A 152 -1.17 1.32 -1.82
C GLU A 152 0.33 1.02 -1.67
N VAL A 153 0.77 0.65 -0.47
CA VAL A 153 2.17 0.30 -0.20
C VAL A 153 2.56 -0.99 -0.92
N GLU A 154 1.70 -2.01 -0.90
CA GLU A 154 1.92 -3.25 -1.63
C GLU A 154 2.02 -3.01 -3.14
N ALA A 155 1.16 -2.17 -3.71
CA ALA A 155 1.21 -1.79 -5.11
C ALA A 155 2.51 -1.05 -5.48
N ARG A 156 2.96 -0.12 -4.63
CA ARG A 156 4.24 0.59 -4.82
C ARG A 156 5.42 -0.38 -4.76
N LEU A 157 5.42 -1.28 -3.79
CA LEU A 157 6.48 -2.26 -3.62
C LEU A 157 6.53 -3.25 -4.80
N ALA A 158 5.37 -3.65 -5.33
CA ALA A 158 5.30 -4.49 -6.53
C ALA A 158 5.92 -3.79 -7.75
N LEU A 159 5.66 -2.50 -7.92
CA LEU A 159 6.26 -1.69 -9.00
C LEU A 159 7.78 -1.56 -8.84
N GLU A 160 8.27 -1.31 -7.63
CA GLU A 160 9.71 -1.23 -7.36
C GLU A 160 10.42 -2.57 -7.62
N ARG A 161 9.80 -3.68 -7.23
CA ARG A 161 10.30 -5.03 -7.55
C ARG A 161 10.41 -5.25 -9.05
N GLN A 162 9.42 -4.82 -9.84
CA GLN A 162 9.51 -4.92 -11.30
C GLN A 162 10.67 -4.10 -11.86
N ARG A 163 10.81 -2.83 -11.44
CA ARG A 163 11.90 -1.96 -11.89
C ARG A 163 13.29 -2.52 -11.56
N THR A 164 13.46 -3.08 -10.37
CA THR A 164 14.75 -3.67 -9.97
C THR A 164 15.10 -4.89 -10.82
N LEU A 165 14.14 -5.75 -11.16
CA LEU A 165 14.36 -6.88 -12.06
C LEU A 165 14.73 -6.42 -13.47
N GLU A 166 14.03 -5.41 -14.00
CA GLU A 166 14.36 -4.82 -15.31
C GLU A 166 15.79 -4.26 -15.33
N GLN A 167 16.17 -3.48 -14.32
CA GLN A 167 17.52 -2.95 -14.18
C GLN A 167 18.57 -4.07 -14.10
N GLN A 168 18.29 -5.14 -13.35
CA GLN A 168 19.18 -6.30 -13.26
C GLN A 168 19.38 -6.99 -14.62
N HIS A 169 18.32 -7.11 -15.43
CA HIS A 169 18.44 -7.70 -16.77
C HIS A 169 19.38 -6.90 -17.67
N HIS A 170 19.29 -5.56 -17.65
CA HIS A 170 20.19 -4.70 -18.42
C HIS A 170 21.65 -4.86 -17.97
N LEU A 171 21.91 -4.80 -16.66
CA LEU A 171 23.27 -4.93 -16.11
C LEU A 171 23.86 -6.33 -16.36
N ARG A 172 23.07 -7.39 -16.25
CA ARG A 172 23.52 -8.77 -16.49
C ARG A 172 23.90 -8.98 -17.95
N ARG A 173 23.10 -8.47 -18.89
CA ARG A 173 23.43 -8.51 -20.33
C ARG A 173 24.71 -7.74 -20.64
N GLN A 174 24.87 -6.54 -20.09
CA GLN A 174 26.09 -5.75 -20.27
C GLN A 174 27.33 -6.45 -19.70
N ARG A 175 27.27 -6.98 -18.48
CA ARG A 175 28.39 -7.73 -17.87
C ARG A 175 28.73 -8.99 -18.66
N TRP A 176 27.73 -9.71 -19.15
CA TRP A 176 27.94 -10.89 -19.97
C TRP A 176 28.60 -10.55 -21.31
N LEU A 177 28.14 -9.49 -22.00
CA LEU A 177 28.76 -9.00 -23.24
C LEU A 177 30.21 -8.55 -23.02
N LEU A 178 30.49 -7.81 -21.95
CA LEU A 178 31.86 -7.41 -21.61
C LEU A 178 32.75 -8.63 -21.37
N GLY A 179 32.26 -9.64 -20.66
CA GLY A 179 32.98 -10.91 -20.45
C GLY A 179 33.23 -11.67 -21.76
N ALA A 180 32.28 -11.67 -22.69
CA ALA A 180 32.45 -12.30 -24.00
C ALA A 180 33.48 -11.56 -24.87
N VAL A 181 33.48 -10.23 -24.85
CA VAL A 181 34.43 -9.41 -25.63
C VAL A 181 35.86 -9.56 -25.08
N THR A 182 36.04 -9.53 -23.75
CA THR A 182 37.37 -9.69 -23.15
C THR A 182 37.95 -11.08 -23.40
N THR A 183 37.14 -12.14 -23.31
CA THR A 183 37.59 -13.51 -23.61
C THR A 183 37.97 -13.69 -25.08
N ALA A 184 37.18 -13.14 -26.02
CA ALA A 184 37.51 -13.14 -27.44
C ALA A 184 38.82 -12.36 -27.74
N LEU A 185 39.03 -11.22 -27.07
CA LEU A 185 40.26 -10.44 -27.22
C LEU A 185 41.49 -11.21 -26.68
N VAL A 186 41.37 -11.90 -25.56
CA VAL A 186 42.45 -12.74 -25.01
C VAL A 186 42.73 -13.93 -25.94
N ALA A 187 41.70 -14.57 -26.48
CA ALA A 187 41.87 -15.68 -27.42
C ALA A 187 42.57 -15.23 -28.72
N THR A 188 42.14 -14.11 -29.31
CA THR A 188 42.75 -13.57 -30.54
C THR A 188 44.20 -13.13 -30.34
N THR A 189 44.51 -12.46 -29.23
CA THR A 189 45.88 -12.08 -28.89
C THR A 189 46.76 -13.30 -28.61
N ALA A 190 46.26 -14.31 -27.90
CA ALA A 190 46.99 -15.56 -27.67
C ALA A 190 47.29 -16.31 -28.97
N LEU A 191 46.30 -16.45 -29.87
CA LEU A 191 46.50 -17.06 -31.19
C LEU A 191 47.54 -16.30 -32.02
N GLY A 192 47.53 -14.96 -31.99
CA GLY A 192 48.54 -14.15 -32.67
C GLY A 192 49.96 -14.37 -32.14
N VAL A 193 50.13 -14.49 -30.82
CA VAL A 193 51.44 -14.80 -30.19
C VAL A 193 51.92 -16.19 -30.61
N ILE A 194 51.05 -17.20 -30.58
CA ILE A 194 51.38 -18.57 -30.99
C ILE A 194 51.80 -18.61 -32.47
N ALA A 195 51.04 -17.97 -33.35
CA ALA A 195 51.35 -17.92 -34.79
C ALA A 195 52.71 -17.26 -35.05
N ARG A 196 53.04 -16.17 -34.33
CA ARG A 196 54.33 -15.50 -34.43
C ARG A 196 55.49 -16.38 -33.96
N GLN A 197 55.30 -17.10 -32.85
CA GLN A 197 56.31 -18.03 -32.34
C GLN A 197 56.55 -19.18 -33.33
N GLN A 198 55.47 -19.76 -33.89
CA GLN A 198 55.56 -20.82 -34.88
C GLN A 198 56.28 -20.34 -36.15
N TYR A 199 55.96 -19.14 -36.64
CA TYR A 199 56.65 -18.54 -37.78
C TYR A 199 58.17 -18.42 -37.56
N HIS A 200 58.59 -17.90 -36.41
CA HIS A 200 60.02 -17.79 -36.09
C HIS A 200 60.72 -19.14 -35.92
N GLN A 201 60.03 -20.15 -35.36
CA GLN A 201 60.59 -21.51 -35.25
C GLN A 201 60.81 -22.13 -36.63
N THR A 202 59.85 -22.02 -37.55
CA THR A 202 60.00 -22.50 -38.93
C THR A 202 61.17 -21.82 -39.63
N SER A 203 61.30 -20.49 -39.54
CA SER A 203 62.43 -19.76 -40.15
C SER A 203 63.79 -20.22 -39.62
N ARG A 204 63.90 -20.57 -38.33
CA ARG A 204 65.14 -21.13 -37.77
C ARG A 204 65.42 -22.53 -38.27
N SER A 205 64.41 -23.39 -38.38
CA SER A 205 64.59 -24.75 -38.91
C SER A 205 65.01 -24.76 -40.37
N GLU A 206 64.47 -23.86 -41.20
CA GLU A 206 64.88 -23.68 -42.59
C GLU A 206 66.31 -23.15 -42.69
N ALA A 207 66.66 -22.14 -41.90
CA ALA A 207 68.02 -21.61 -41.84
C ALA A 207 69.04 -22.69 -41.41
N GLN A 208 68.69 -23.52 -40.41
CA GLN A 208 69.53 -24.65 -40.00
C GLN A 208 69.67 -25.71 -41.09
N ALA A 209 68.61 -25.99 -41.87
CA ALA A 209 68.66 -26.93 -42.98
C ALA A 209 69.60 -26.45 -44.10
N VAL A 210 69.56 -25.16 -44.44
CA VAL A 210 70.46 -24.54 -45.43
C VAL A 210 71.92 -24.52 -44.96
N VAL A 211 72.16 -24.25 -43.67
CA VAL A 211 73.53 -24.28 -43.12
C VAL A 211 74.10 -25.70 -43.13
N ARG A 212 73.32 -26.73 -42.78
CA ARG A 212 73.76 -28.13 -42.81
C ARG A 212 74.07 -28.60 -44.22
N SER A 213 73.27 -28.20 -45.21
CA SER A 213 73.57 -28.55 -46.60
C SER A 213 74.84 -27.84 -47.08
N ALA A 214 75.04 -26.57 -46.72
CA ALA A 214 76.27 -25.84 -47.04
C ALA A 214 77.51 -26.47 -46.40
N GLU A 215 77.43 -26.93 -45.14
CA GLU A 215 78.52 -27.62 -44.44
C GLU A 215 78.82 -29.01 -45.07
N ALA A 216 77.78 -29.72 -45.52
CA ALA A 216 77.93 -30.97 -46.27
C ALA A 216 78.58 -30.74 -47.65
N LEU A 217 78.21 -29.69 -48.37
CA LEU A 217 78.81 -29.29 -49.65
C LEU A 217 80.28 -28.84 -49.47
N HIS A 218 80.58 -28.16 -48.35
CA HIS A 218 81.92 -27.72 -48.00
C HIS A 218 82.86 -28.90 -47.69
N SER A 219 82.38 -29.91 -46.94
CA SER A 219 83.16 -31.13 -46.66
C SER A 219 83.39 -32.02 -47.90
N SER A 220 82.62 -31.80 -48.97
CA SER A 220 82.77 -32.50 -50.26
C SER A 220 83.79 -31.84 -51.23
N HIS A 221 84.63 -30.89 -50.77
CA HIS A 221 85.68 -30.24 -51.59
C HIS A 221 85.15 -29.41 -52.81
N GLN A 222 83.88 -29.01 -52.84
CA GLN A 222 83.26 -28.15 -53.87
C GLN A 222 83.08 -26.69 -53.41
N SER A 223 84.12 -26.09 -52.83
CA SER A 223 84.07 -24.76 -52.20
C SER A 223 83.60 -23.62 -53.13
N LEU A 224 83.71 -23.79 -54.44
CA LEU A 224 83.38 -22.78 -55.44
C LEU A 224 81.86 -22.59 -55.63
N ASP A 225 81.08 -23.67 -55.61
CA ASP A 225 79.61 -23.60 -55.70
C ASP A 225 78.98 -23.04 -54.42
N ALA A 226 79.58 -23.36 -53.26
CA ALA A 226 79.17 -22.81 -51.97
C ALA A 226 79.33 -21.27 -51.92
N LEU A 227 80.40 -20.73 -52.51
CA LEU A 227 80.63 -19.28 -52.60
C LEU A 227 79.64 -18.59 -53.54
N ILE A 228 79.31 -19.20 -54.68
CA ILE A 228 78.34 -18.64 -55.63
C ILE A 228 76.96 -18.54 -54.98
N GLU A 229 76.54 -19.56 -54.22
CA GLU A 229 75.25 -19.55 -53.53
C GLU A 229 75.24 -18.58 -52.32
N ALA A 230 76.38 -18.39 -51.64
CA ALA A 230 76.55 -17.37 -50.61
C ALA A 230 76.40 -15.93 -51.17
N ILE A 231 76.99 -15.64 -52.33
CA ILE A 231 76.85 -14.33 -53.00
C ILE A 231 75.39 -14.10 -53.42
N ARG A 232 74.75 -15.12 -54.01
CA ARG A 232 73.37 -15.04 -54.47
C ARG A 232 72.38 -14.84 -53.32
N SER A 233 72.60 -15.50 -52.18
CA SER A 233 71.79 -15.32 -50.96
C SER A 233 71.98 -13.93 -50.33
N GLN A 234 73.20 -13.38 -50.32
CA GLN A 234 73.45 -12.01 -49.88
C GLN A 234 72.72 -10.97 -50.74
N GLN A 235 72.63 -11.20 -52.06
CA GLN A 235 71.89 -10.32 -52.96
C GLN A 235 70.38 -10.36 -52.72
N ARG A 236 69.81 -11.55 -52.45
CA ARG A 236 68.38 -11.70 -52.08
C ARG A 236 68.06 -11.03 -50.74
N LEU A 237 68.96 -11.12 -49.76
CA LEU A 237 68.80 -10.45 -48.47
C LEU A 237 68.82 -8.93 -48.60
N ARG A 238 69.64 -8.37 -49.50
CA ARG A 238 69.64 -6.93 -49.80
C ARG A 238 68.37 -6.43 -50.48
N GLN A 239 67.68 -7.30 -51.21
CA GLN A 239 66.43 -6.97 -51.92
C GLN A 239 65.18 -7.07 -51.03
N SER A 240 65.28 -7.62 -49.82
CA SER A 240 64.17 -7.74 -48.87
C SER A 240 64.38 -6.83 -47.64
N PRO A 241 63.75 -5.64 -47.60
CA PRO A 241 63.91 -4.70 -46.48
C PRO A 241 63.16 -5.24 -45.25
N GLY A 242 63.91 -5.78 -44.28
CA GLY A 242 63.36 -6.33 -43.04
C GLY A 242 63.99 -7.64 -42.55
N SER A 243 65.09 -8.10 -43.16
CA SER A 243 65.75 -9.36 -42.80
C SER A 243 66.52 -9.28 -41.46
N ASP A 244 66.40 -10.35 -40.66
CA ASP A 244 66.95 -10.49 -39.29
C ASP A 244 68.48 -10.20 -39.24
N PRO A 245 68.96 -9.29 -38.37
CA PRO A 245 70.37 -8.92 -38.28
C PRO A 245 71.30 -10.11 -37.94
N ALA A 246 70.77 -11.16 -37.30
CA ALA A 246 71.53 -12.38 -37.03
C ALA A 246 71.88 -13.13 -38.34
N LEU A 247 70.94 -13.22 -39.27
CA LEU A 247 71.12 -13.88 -40.57
C LEU A 247 72.10 -13.11 -41.47
N GLN A 248 72.08 -11.77 -41.42
CA GLN A 248 73.04 -10.94 -42.16
C GLN A 248 74.49 -11.13 -41.68
N THR A 249 74.69 -11.34 -40.38
CA THR A 249 76.03 -11.52 -39.80
C THR A 249 76.63 -12.88 -40.19
N GLN A 250 75.79 -13.91 -40.31
CA GLN A 250 76.22 -15.27 -40.62
C GLN A 250 76.62 -15.44 -42.09
N VAL A 251 75.88 -14.83 -43.02
CA VAL A 251 76.21 -14.84 -44.46
C VAL A 251 77.55 -14.14 -44.74
N ARG A 252 77.85 -13.04 -44.04
CA ARG A 252 79.15 -12.35 -44.15
C ARG A 252 80.35 -13.19 -43.70
N ARG A 253 80.17 -14.10 -42.73
CA ARG A 253 81.25 -14.98 -42.25
C ARG A 253 81.61 -16.09 -43.23
N CYS A 254 80.67 -16.53 -44.06
CA CYS A 254 80.92 -17.59 -45.04
C CYS A 254 81.42 -17.05 -46.40
N GLY A 255 81.30 -15.75 -46.64
CA GLY A 255 81.67 -15.11 -47.92
C GLY A 255 82.99 -14.36 -47.92
N GLY A 256 83.74 -14.34 -46.81
CA GLY A 256 85.08 -13.77 -46.71
C GLY A 256 86.10 -14.89 -46.51
#